data_AF-A0A257INZ4-F1
#
_entry.id   AF-A0A257INZ4-F1
#
_cell.length_a   1.000
_cell.length_b   1.000
_cell.length_c   1.000
_cell.angle_alpha   90.00
_cell.angle_beta   90.00
_cell.angle_gamma   90.00
#
_symmetry.space_group_name_H-M   'P 1'
#
loop_
_entity.id
_entity.type
_entity.pdbx_description
1 polymer ?
#
loop_
_entity_poly.entity_id
_entity_poly.type
_entity_poly.pdbx_seq_one_letter_code
_entity_poly.pdbx_strand_id
1 'polypeptide(L)'
;MIRKDFIPYFSAFLEQNKIEFQLLNSRIFQIGSSRIKYFERLPDDLNALSQPINIWRDQWEKHPEIVISRLSSILGLNPKLPARVCKVRRINKCLAEEFLNKNHLQQSIGAKLKYGLYLPKAYYRLLP
;
A
#
# COMPACT_ATOMS: atom_id res chain seq x y z
N MET A 1 7.73 -15.30 -15.65
CA MET A 1 9.15 -15.19 -15.30
C MET A 1 9.24 -14.85 -13.82
N ILE A 2 9.81 -15.74 -13.01
CA ILE A 2 9.82 -15.64 -11.54
C ILE A 2 10.80 -14.54 -11.14
N ARG A 3 10.34 -13.44 -10.54
CA ARG A 3 11.23 -12.46 -9.90
C ARG A 3 11.75 -13.07 -8.60
N LYS A 4 12.98 -13.59 -8.63
CA LYS A 4 13.68 -14.14 -7.45
C LYS A 4 14.10 -13.05 -6.45
N ASP A 5 13.89 -11.79 -6.78
CA ASP A 5 14.47 -10.63 -6.10
C ASP A 5 13.54 -10.00 -5.05
N PHE A 6 12.54 -10.75 -4.56
CA PHE A 6 11.60 -10.31 -3.52
C PHE A 6 12.31 -9.72 -2.31
N ILE A 7 13.26 -10.47 -1.74
CA ILE A 7 13.94 -10.05 -0.52
C ILE A 7 14.88 -8.87 -0.80
N PRO A 8 15.79 -8.90 -1.79
CA PRO A 8 16.71 -7.79 -2.02
C PRO A 8 16.05 -6.43 -2.30
N TYR A 9 15.09 -6.37 -3.23
CA TYR A 9 14.47 -5.09 -3.61
C TYR A 9 13.53 -4.57 -2.52
N PHE A 10 12.81 -5.46 -1.83
CA PHE A 10 11.95 -5.08 -0.72
C PHE A 10 12.77 -4.61 0.48
N SER A 11 13.86 -5.32 0.83
CA SER A 11 14.80 -4.88 1.86
C SER A 11 15.41 -3.52 1.51
N ALA A 12 15.82 -3.28 0.27
CA ALA A 12 16.34 -1.97 -0.15
C ALA A 12 15.31 -0.83 0.03
N PHE A 13 14.04 -1.07 -0.32
CA PHE A 13 12.97 -0.11 -0.07
C PHE A 13 12.79 0.20 1.43
N LEU A 14 12.79 -0.84 2.26
CA LEU A 14 12.63 -0.71 3.71
C LEU A 14 13.83 0.02 4.33
N GLU A 15 15.06 -0.33 3.93
CA GLU A 15 16.28 0.31 4.36
C GLU A 15 16.31 1.80 3.98
N GLN A 16 15.99 2.14 2.72
CA GLN A 16 15.95 3.52 2.24
C GLN A 16 15.00 4.38 3.07
N ASN A 17 13.87 3.82 3.50
CA ASN A 17 12.85 4.51 4.27
C ASN A 17 12.99 4.31 5.78
N LYS A 18 14.07 3.65 6.25
CA LYS A 18 14.34 3.33 7.67
C LYS A 18 13.17 2.61 8.34
N ILE A 19 12.56 1.67 7.63
CA ILE A 19 11.42 0.88 8.09
C ILE A 19 11.95 -0.44 8.66
N GLU A 20 11.68 -0.68 9.95
CA GLU A 20 11.98 -1.96 10.59
C GLU A 20 10.98 -3.04 10.13
N PHE A 21 11.49 -4.25 9.88
CA PHE A 21 10.68 -5.39 9.42
C PHE A 21 11.16 -6.71 10.01
N GLN A 22 10.25 -7.67 10.10
CA GLN A 22 10.57 -9.06 10.44
C GLN A 22 10.11 -9.98 9.31
N LEU A 23 10.96 -10.96 8.96
CA LEU A 23 10.61 -12.03 8.04
C LEU A 23 10.07 -13.24 8.84
N LEU A 24 8.86 -13.66 8.52
CA LEU A 24 8.21 -14.83 9.11
C LEU A 24 8.13 -15.96 8.08
N ASN A 25 8.65 -17.14 8.44
CA ASN A 25 8.55 -18.40 7.69
C ASN A 25 8.91 -18.28 6.18
N SER A 26 9.85 -17.40 5.84
CA SER A 26 10.30 -17.12 4.48
C SER A 26 9.21 -16.68 3.48
N ARG A 27 8.03 -16.28 3.97
CA ARG A 27 6.84 -16.01 3.11
C ARG A 27 6.07 -14.75 3.47
N ILE A 28 6.23 -14.23 4.69
CA ILE A 28 5.45 -13.10 5.18
C ILE A 28 6.39 -12.07 5.79
N PHE A 29 6.23 -10.81 5.41
CA PHE A 29 6.86 -9.69 6.10
C PHE A 29 5.85 -9.05 7.05
N GLN A 30 6.28 -8.80 8.28
CA GLN A 30 5.53 -8.04 9.27
C GLN A 30 6.21 -6.68 9.45
N ILE A 31 5.45 -5.62 9.16
CA ILE A 31 5.88 -4.23 9.39
C ILE A 31 5.04 -3.66 10.52
N GLY A 32 5.72 -3.10 11.53
CA GLY A 32 5.08 -2.42 12.65
C GLY A 32 4.47 -1.09 12.22
N SER A 33 3.19 -0.88 12.50
CA SER A 33 2.43 0.27 11.97
C SER A 33 2.70 1.62 12.66
N SER A 34 3.56 1.74 13.68
CA SER A 34 3.88 3.04 14.28
C SER A 34 4.98 2.95 15.33
N ARG A 35 6.05 3.76 15.22
CA ARG A 35 7.04 4.08 16.29
C ARG A 35 7.32 2.91 17.26
N ILE A 36 8.11 1.92 16.88
CA ILE A 36 8.42 0.81 17.79
C ILE A 36 9.57 1.21 18.72
N LYS A 37 9.30 1.16 20.03
CA LYS A 37 10.30 1.07 21.09
C LYS A 37 10.76 -0.38 21.17
N TYR A 38 12.07 -0.58 21.29
CA TYR A 38 12.76 -1.85 21.48
C TYR A 38 12.03 -2.81 22.44
N PHE A 39 11.93 -4.07 22.04
CA PHE A 39 11.66 -5.19 22.95
C PHE A 39 12.67 -6.31 22.65
N GLU A 40 13.46 -6.71 23.66
CA GLU A 40 14.37 -7.86 23.57
C GLU A 40 13.62 -9.19 23.42
N ARG A 41 12.30 -9.19 23.70
CA ARG A 41 11.40 -10.32 23.48
C ARG A 41 9.99 -9.81 23.16
N LEU A 42 9.43 -10.28 22.05
CA LEU A 42 8.03 -10.00 21.66
C LEU A 42 7.08 -10.53 22.75
N PRO A 43 6.12 -9.73 23.26
CA PRO A 43 5.10 -10.23 24.16
C PRO A 43 4.24 -11.29 23.47
N ASP A 44 3.79 -12.30 24.23
CA ASP A 44 2.94 -13.39 23.71
C ASP A 44 1.62 -12.89 23.08
N ASP A 45 1.22 -11.64 23.38
CA ASP A 45 0.08 -10.98 22.78
C ASP A 45 0.49 -9.76 21.93
N LEU A 46 1.01 -10.07 20.74
CA LEU A 46 1.36 -9.13 19.67
C LEU A 46 0.17 -8.29 19.18
N ASN A 47 -1.07 -8.73 19.41
CA ASN A 47 -2.28 -8.07 18.90
C ASN A 47 -2.64 -6.79 19.65
N ALA A 48 -2.05 -6.54 20.82
CA ALA A 48 -2.42 -5.43 21.68
C ALA A 48 -1.80 -4.07 21.29
N LEU A 49 -0.75 -4.02 20.46
CA LEU A 49 0.03 -2.77 20.26
C LEU A 49 0.21 -2.29 18.81
N SER A 50 -0.05 -3.12 17.79
CA SER A 50 -0.03 -2.66 16.39
C SER A 50 -0.63 -3.71 15.48
N GLN A 51 -1.60 -3.34 14.63
CA GLN A 51 -2.06 -4.26 13.58
C GLN A 51 -0.89 -4.49 12.60
N PRO A 52 -0.38 -5.73 12.48
CA PRO A 52 0.71 -6.02 11.56
C PRO A 52 0.27 -5.87 10.11
N ILE A 53 1.10 -5.24 9.29
CA ILE A 53 0.89 -5.24 7.84
C ILE A 53 1.49 -6.53 7.29
N ASN A 54 0.63 -7.44 6.82
CA ASN A 54 1.04 -8.68 6.20
C ASN A 54 1.11 -8.53 4.68
N ILE A 55 2.25 -8.88 4.09
CA ILE A 55 2.46 -8.91 2.64
C ILE A 55 2.68 -10.35 2.21
N TRP A 56 1.88 -10.79 1.24
CA TRP A 56 1.99 -12.12 0.67
C TRP A 56 2.95 -12.13 -0.52
N ARG A 57 3.79 -13.17 -0.59
CA ARG A 57 4.79 -13.34 -1.66
C ARG A 57 4.19 -13.30 -3.05
N ASP A 58 3.04 -13.95 -3.27
CA ASP A 58 2.38 -14.01 -4.58
C ASP A 58 1.89 -12.63 -5.06
N GLN A 59 1.41 -11.80 -4.13
CA GLN A 59 1.00 -10.43 -4.42
C GLN A 59 2.19 -9.57 -4.84
N TRP A 60 3.33 -9.74 -4.17
CA TRP A 60 4.58 -9.09 -4.55
C TRP A 60 5.10 -9.57 -5.91
N GLU A 61 5.13 -10.88 -6.13
CA GLU A 61 5.67 -11.44 -7.37
C GLU A 61 4.85 -11.00 -8.60
N LYS A 62 3.55 -10.75 -8.43
CA LYS A 62 2.65 -10.31 -9.50
C LYS A 62 2.56 -8.79 -9.64
N HIS A 63 2.54 -8.06 -8.52
CA HIS A 63 2.20 -6.62 -8.50
C HIS A 63 3.08 -5.84 -7.49
N PRO A 64 4.41 -5.85 -7.62
CA PRO A 64 5.31 -5.23 -6.65
C PRO A 64 5.07 -3.71 -6.53
N GLU A 65 4.76 -3.03 -7.62
CA GLU A 65 4.44 -1.60 -7.66
C GLU A 65 3.19 -1.24 -6.84
N ILE A 66 2.14 -2.06 -6.91
CA ILE A 66 0.90 -1.85 -6.14
C ILE A 66 1.16 -2.08 -4.66
N VAL A 67 1.95 -3.12 -4.32
CA VAL A 67 2.35 -3.39 -2.94
C VAL A 67 3.13 -2.22 -2.36
N ILE A 68 4.13 -1.69 -3.06
CA ILE A 68 4.90 -0.52 -2.62
C ILE A 68 3.99 0.70 -2.44
N SER A 69 3.14 1.01 -3.43
CA SER A 69 2.21 2.14 -3.35
C SER A 69 1.29 2.07 -2.13
N ARG A 70 0.76 0.88 -1.82
CA ARG A 70 -0.04 0.64 -0.61
C ARG A 70 0.77 0.83 0.67
N LEU A 71 1.99 0.29 0.73
CA LEU A 71 2.86 0.44 1.90
C LEU A 71 3.23 1.89 2.14
N SER A 72 3.65 2.63 1.10
CA SER A 72 3.93 4.05 1.21
C SER A 72 2.71 4.85 1.71
N SER A 73 1.50 4.43 1.34
CA SER A 73 0.27 5.04 1.85
C SER A 73 0.02 4.72 3.33
N ILE A 74 0.19 3.46 3.75
CA ILE A 74 -0.02 3.03 5.14
C ILE A 74 1.02 3.67 6.07
N LEU A 75 2.27 3.74 5.63
CA LEU A 75 3.38 4.33 6.37
C LEU A 75 3.41 5.86 6.33
N GLY A 76 2.47 6.49 5.60
CA GLY A 76 2.36 7.94 5.51
C GLY A 76 3.47 8.62 4.72
N LEU A 77 4.20 7.88 3.88
CA LEU A 77 5.20 8.39 2.95
C LEU A 77 4.55 9.09 1.75
N ASN A 78 3.33 8.68 1.40
CA ASN A 78 2.57 9.34 0.34
C ASN A 78 1.92 10.64 0.84
N PRO A 79 1.89 11.69 0.00
CA PRO A 79 1.18 12.92 0.31
C PRO A 79 -0.31 12.64 0.45
N LYS A 80 -0.90 13.17 1.53
CA LYS A 80 -2.32 12.95 1.84
C LYS A 80 -3.18 13.97 1.11
N LEU A 81 -4.06 13.48 0.22
CA LEU A 81 -5.09 14.30 -0.40
C LEU A 81 -6.43 14.15 0.36
N PRO A 82 -6.97 15.21 0.98
CA PRO A 82 -8.25 15.11 1.70
C PRO A 82 -9.41 14.84 0.73
N ALA A 83 -10.11 13.72 0.88
CA ALA A 83 -11.25 13.38 0.02
C ALA A 83 -12.36 14.46 0.00
N ARG A 84 -12.52 15.23 1.09
CA ARG A 84 -13.51 16.30 1.22
C ARG A 84 -13.34 17.47 0.22
N VAL A 85 -12.13 17.67 -0.32
CA VAL A 85 -11.90 18.70 -1.34
C VAL A 85 -12.10 18.17 -2.76
N CYS A 86 -12.23 16.86 -2.93
CA CYS A 86 -12.49 16.22 -4.21
C CYS A 86 -13.97 16.29 -4.58
N LYS A 87 -14.27 16.12 -5.88
CA LYS A 87 -15.63 16.02 -6.41
C LYS A 87 -15.86 14.65 -7.00
N VAL A 88 -16.99 14.04 -6.63
CA VAL A 88 -17.44 12.77 -7.20
C VAL A 88 -17.92 12.99 -8.62
N ARG A 89 -17.52 12.12 -9.55
CA ARG A 89 -17.98 12.11 -10.94
C ARG A 89 -18.27 10.68 -11.38
N ARG A 90 -19.31 10.50 -12.21
CA ARG A 90 -19.54 9.22 -12.88
C ARG A 90 -18.44 9.00 -13.91
N ILE A 91 -17.89 7.79 -13.96
CA ILE A 91 -16.82 7.43 -14.89
C ILE A 91 -17.24 6.26 -15.77
N ASN A 92 -16.60 6.14 -16.93
CA ASN A 92 -16.85 5.03 -17.84
C ASN A 92 -16.10 3.76 -17.40
N LYS A 93 -16.41 2.64 -18.04
CA LYS A 93 -15.81 1.34 -17.75
C LYS A 93 -14.29 1.35 -17.97
N CYS A 94 -13.84 1.88 -19.10
CA CYS A 94 -12.43 1.91 -19.48
C CYS A 94 -11.57 2.63 -18.43
N LEU A 95 -11.97 3.83 -18.00
CA LEU A 95 -11.24 4.62 -17.01
C LEU A 95 -11.21 3.93 -15.63
N ALA A 96 -12.32 3.32 -15.23
CA ALA A 96 -12.36 2.57 -13.97
C ALA A 96 -11.45 1.33 -14.03
N GLU A 97 -11.46 0.60 -15.14
CA GLU A 97 -10.61 -0.57 -15.34
C GLU A 97 -9.14 -0.20 -15.34
N GLU A 98 -8.76 0.84 -16.08
CA GLU A 98 -7.39 1.33 -16.11
C GLU A 98 -6.92 1.75 -14.71
N PHE A 99 -7.74 2.49 -13.96
CA PHE A 99 -7.40 2.94 -12.62
C PHE A 99 -7.25 1.77 -11.64
N LEU A 100 -8.23 0.85 -11.62
CA LEU A 100 -8.21 -0.28 -10.69
C LEU A 100 -7.10 -1.26 -11.02
N ASN A 101 -6.84 -1.57 -12.29
CA ASN A 101 -5.76 -2.48 -12.68
C ASN A 101 -4.38 -1.91 -12.32
N LYS A 102 -4.21 -0.59 -12.32
CA LYS A 102 -2.95 0.06 -11.94
C LYS A 102 -2.75 0.21 -10.43
N ASN A 103 -3.81 0.25 -9.63
CA ASN A 103 -3.72 0.67 -8.22
C ASN A 103 -4.35 -0.31 -7.22
N HIS A 104 -5.10 -1.31 -7.68
CA HIS A 104 -5.84 -2.25 -6.83
C HIS A 104 -5.35 -3.69 -7.05
N LEU A 105 -4.99 -4.37 -5.95
CA LEU A 105 -4.46 -5.75 -6.02
C LEU A 105 -5.44 -6.75 -6.65
N GLN A 106 -6.74 -6.57 -6.44
CA GLN A 106 -7.77 -7.46 -6.99
C GLN A 106 -8.19 -7.06 -8.41
N GLN A 107 -7.53 -6.08 -9.02
CA GLN A 107 -7.85 -5.54 -10.34
C GLN A 107 -9.29 -5.01 -10.42
N SER A 108 -9.76 -4.72 -11.63
CA SER A 108 -11.13 -4.25 -11.85
C SER A 108 -12.17 -5.36 -11.71
N ILE A 109 -13.30 -5.04 -11.08
CA ILE A 109 -14.46 -5.92 -10.92
C ILE A 109 -15.66 -5.32 -11.67
N GLY A 110 -16.53 -6.19 -12.20
CA GLY A 110 -17.78 -5.78 -12.83
C GLY A 110 -18.68 -5.01 -11.86
N ALA A 111 -18.89 -3.71 -12.12
CA ALA A 111 -19.79 -2.86 -11.35
C ALA A 111 -20.80 -2.14 -12.26
N LYS A 112 -22.08 -2.10 -11.85
CA LYS A 112 -23.14 -1.37 -12.59
C LYS A 112 -22.94 0.14 -12.53
N LEU A 113 -22.50 0.65 -11.38
CA LEU A 113 -22.23 2.06 -11.13
C LEU A 113 -20.73 2.25 -10.90
N LYS A 114 -20.16 3.27 -11.53
CA LYS A 114 -18.73 3.57 -11.45
C LYS A 114 -18.55 5.06 -11.20
N TYR A 115 -17.85 5.38 -10.13
CA TYR A 115 -17.59 6.76 -9.71
C TYR A 115 -16.11 6.92 -9.38
N GLY A 116 -15.58 8.11 -9.68
CA GLY A 116 -14.24 8.53 -9.30
C GLY A 116 -14.25 9.81 -8.50
N LEU A 117 -13.22 10.02 -7.70
CA LEU A 117 -12.95 11.29 -7.02
C LEU A 117 -11.93 12.10 -7.82
N TYR A 118 -12.27 13.35 -8.14
CA TYR A 118 -11.43 14.26 -8.92
C TYR A 118 -11.09 15.49 -8.08
N LEU A 119 -9.80 15.86 -8.04
CA LEU A 119 -9.36 17.11 -7.43
C LEU A 119 -9.74 18.29 -8.35
N PRO A 120 -10.50 19.29 -7.88
CA PRO A 120 -10.76 20.50 -8.65
C PRO A 120 -9.50 21.34 -8.84
N LYS A 121 -9.41 22.08 -9.96
CA LYS A 121 -8.28 22.97 -10.28
C LYS A 121 -7.91 23.92 -9.15
N ALA A 122 -8.91 24.47 -8.45
CA ALA A 122 -8.72 25.38 -7.32
C ALA A 122 -7.90 24.77 -6.15
N TYR A 123 -7.78 23.44 -6.10
CA TYR A 123 -7.05 22.72 -5.05
C TYR A 123 -5.76 22.06 -5.55
N TYR A 124 -5.28 22.38 -6.77
CA TYR A 124 -4.02 21.82 -7.28
C TYR A 124 -2.79 22.17 -6.44
N ARG A 125 -2.85 23.26 -5.66
CA ARG A 125 -1.85 23.61 -4.64
C ARG A 125 -1.66 22.56 -3.53
N LEU A 126 -2.56 21.58 -3.43
CA LEU A 126 -2.47 20.46 -2.49
C LEU A 126 -1.74 19.25 -3.08
N LEU A 127 -1.39 19.30 -4.37
CA LEU A 127 -0.55 18.27 -4.97
C LEU A 127 0.90 18.47 -4.51
N PRO A 128 1.63 17.38 -4.23
CA PRO A 128 3.05 17.41 -3.91
C PRO A 128 3.91 17.93 -5.07
#